data_AF-A0A535XRR3-F1
#
_entry.id   AF-A0A535XRR3-F1
#
_cell.length_a   1.000
_cell.length_b   1.000
_cell.length_c   1.000
_cell.angle_alpha   90.00
_cell.angle_beta   90.00
_cell.angle_gamma   90.00
#
_symmetry.space_group_name_H-M   'P 1'
#
loop_
_entity.id
_entity.type
_entity.pdbx_description
1 polymer ?
#
loop_
_entity_poly.entity_id
_entity_poly.type
_entity_poly.pdbx_seq_one_letter_code
_entity_poly.pdbx_strand_id
1 'polypeptide(L)' 'MRGLTRWRPEHNLVIGPDQAHPFAVSGYVAKGQPAVFTVDSIAAGRYVIWCSVPNHANNGMVGTLTVTP' A
#
# COMPACT_ATOMS: atom_id res chain seq x y z
N MET A 1 14.57 16.55 -19.32
CA MET A 1 15.22 15.71 -18.30
C MET A 1 14.31 15.70 -17.07
N ARG A 2 13.65 14.56 -16.76
CA ARG A 2 12.68 14.43 -15.66
C ARG A 2 13.45 14.31 -14.34
N GLY A 3 13.32 15.30 -13.46
CA GLY A 3 14.04 15.39 -12.20
C GLY A 3 13.77 14.21 -11.27
N LEU A 4 14.78 13.36 -11.09
CA LEU A 4 14.93 12.52 -9.91
C LEU A 4 15.03 13.46 -8.71
N THR A 5 14.07 13.38 -7.76
CA THR A 5 13.95 14.05 -6.43
C THR A 5 12.62 14.81 -6.18
N ARG A 6 11.58 14.67 -7.01
CA ARG A 6 10.26 15.17 -6.58
C ARG A 6 9.69 14.24 -5.51
N TRP A 7 9.74 14.67 -4.24
CA TRP A 7 8.92 14.14 -3.14
C TRP A 7 7.53 13.82 -3.70
N ARG A 8 7.10 12.56 -3.62
CA ARG A 8 5.77 12.15 -4.10
C ARG A 8 4.82 12.18 -2.91
N PRO A 9 3.96 13.22 -2.77
CA PRO A 9 2.98 13.29 -1.70
C PRO A 9 1.77 12.37 -1.98
N GLU A 10 1.98 11.33 -2.77
CA GLU A 10 0.97 10.34 -3.18
C GLU A 10 1.14 9.12 -2.28
N HIS A 11 0.06 8.37 -2.11
CA HIS A 11 0.07 7.10 -1.38
C HIS A 11 -0.70 6.05 -2.15
N ASN A 12 -0.42 4.79 -1.88
CA ASN A 12 -1.29 3.69 -2.27
C ASN A 12 -1.37 2.70 -1.11
N LEU A 13 -2.28 1.74 -1.24
CA LEU A 13 -2.41 0.62 -0.32
C LEU A 13 -2.06 -0.66 -1.08
N VAL A 14 -1.04 -1.35 -0.60
CA VAL A 14 -0.67 -2.68 -1.03
C VAL A 14 -0.96 -3.66 0.09
N ILE A 15 -1.46 -4.84 -0.25
CA ILE A 15 -1.71 -5.96 0.66
C ILE A 15 -0.88 -7.14 0.16
N GLY A 16 -0.24 -7.89 1.06
CA GLY A 16 0.54 -9.08 0.71
C GLY A 16 1.04 -9.81 1.96
N PRO A 17 1.57 -11.05 1.84
CA PRO A 17 2.20 -11.75 2.96
C PRO A 17 3.46 -11.03 3.46
N ASP A 18 4.16 -10.32 2.57
CA ASP A 18 5.32 -9.47 2.86
C ASP A 18 5.48 -8.40 1.76
N GLN A 19 6.47 -7.50 1.92
CA GLN A 19 6.69 -6.39 0.98
C GLN A 19 7.31 -6.79 -0.37
N ALA A 20 7.81 -8.02 -0.50
CA ALA A 20 8.35 -8.55 -1.75
C ALA A 20 7.26 -9.21 -2.62
N HIS A 21 6.15 -9.62 -2.02
CA HIS A 21 5.07 -10.35 -2.69
C HIS A 21 3.73 -9.60 -2.59
N PRO A 22 3.49 -8.59 -3.44
CA PRO A 22 2.19 -7.90 -3.47
C PRO A 22 1.08 -8.85 -3.94
N PHE A 23 0.00 -8.94 -3.17
CA PHE A 23 -1.22 -9.67 -3.50
C PHE A 23 -2.26 -8.74 -4.16
N ALA A 24 -2.52 -7.58 -3.58
CA ALA A 24 -3.44 -6.58 -4.11
C ALA A 24 -2.83 -5.18 -4.02
N VAL A 25 -3.00 -4.36 -5.06
CA VAL A 25 -2.39 -3.03 -5.18
C VAL A 25 -3.45 -2.02 -5.61
N SER A 26 -3.67 -0.98 -4.82
CA SER A 26 -4.52 0.13 -5.20
C SER A 26 -3.81 1.08 -6.19
N GLY A 27 -4.59 1.94 -6.85
CA GLY A 27 -4.04 3.13 -7.49
C GLY A 27 -3.43 4.12 -6.49
N TYR A 28 -2.65 5.08 -7.01
CA TYR A 28 -2.13 6.19 -6.21
C TYR A 28 -3.23 7.20 -5.87
N VAL A 29 -3.16 7.74 -4.66
CA VAL A 29 -4.07 8.71 -4.07
C VAL A 29 -3.25 9.94 -3.68
N ALA A 30 -3.65 11.10 -4.21
CA ALA A 30 -2.98 12.36 -3.89
C ALA A 30 -3.28 12.81 -2.46
N LYS A 31 -2.39 13.63 -1.88
CA LYS A 31 -2.60 14.27 -0.58
C LYS A 31 -3.98 14.94 -0.49
N GLY A 32 -4.70 14.65 0.58
CA GLY A 32 -6.01 15.24 0.89
C GLY A 32 -7.18 14.67 0.07
N GLN A 33 -6.93 13.70 -0.81
CA GLN A 33 -8.00 13.03 -1.57
C GLN A 33 -8.38 11.71 -0.90
N PRO A 34 -9.69 11.39 -0.78
CA PRO A 34 -10.13 10.07 -0.37
C PRO A 34 -10.09 9.09 -1.55
N ALA A 35 -9.99 7.80 -1.25
CA ALA A 35 -10.19 6.72 -2.20
C ALA A 35 -10.81 5.50 -1.52
N VAL A 36 -11.52 4.69 -2.29
CA VAL A 36 -12.02 3.37 -1.87
C VAL A 36 -11.19 2.32 -2.58
N PHE A 37 -10.64 1.38 -1.82
CA PHE A 37 -9.96 0.20 -2.35
C PHE A 37 -10.74 -1.04 -1.96
N THR A 38 -11.42 -1.64 -2.93
CA THR A 38 -12.19 -2.88 -2.74
C THR A 38 -11.32 -4.07 -3.08
N VAL A 39 -11.24 -5.03 -2.16
CA VAL A 39 -10.59 -6.33 -2.35
C VAL A 39 -11.59 -7.40 -1.95
N ASP A 40 -12.05 -8.17 -2.93
CA ASP A 40 -13.02 -9.24 -2.72
C ASP A 40 -12.31 -10.59 -2.48
N SER A 41 -12.97 -11.50 -1.75
CA SER A 41 -12.55 -12.90 -1.58
C SER A 41 -11.11 -13.10 -1.08
N ILE A 42 -10.65 -12.26 -0.15
CA ILE A 42 -9.38 -12.48 0.56
C ILE A 42 -9.53 -13.63 1.57
N ALA A 43 -8.58 -14.55 1.56
CA ALA A 43 -8.58 -15.68 2.49
C ALA A 43 -8.35 -15.22 3.93
N ALA A 44 -8.84 -16.00 4.90
CA ALA A 44 -8.48 -15.80 6.29
C ALA A 44 -6.96 -15.94 6.48
N GLY A 45 -6.35 -15.03 7.23
CA GLY A 45 -4.89 -14.96 7.37
C GLY A 45 -4.40 -13.62 7.88
N ARG A 46 -3.07 -13.50 7.99
CA ARG A 46 -2.39 -12.27 8.38
C ARG A 46 -1.57 -11.75 7.20
N TYR A 47 -1.73 -10.48 6.92
CA TYR A 47 -1.11 -9.77 5.81
C TYR A 47 -0.38 -8.53 6.32
N VAL A 48 0.62 -8.10 5.57
CA VAL A 48 1.19 -6.76 5.66
C VAL A 48 0.40 -5.85 4.74
N ILE A 49 0.10 -4.66 5.22
CA ILE A 49 -0.33 -3.55 4.37
C ILE A 49 0.77 -2.49 4.31
N TRP A 50 1.05 -1.92 3.14
CA TRP A 50 2.09 -0.88 3.01
C TRP A 50 1.83 0.06 1.84
N CYS A 51 2.53 1.19 1.83
CA CYS A 51 2.62 2.08 0.67
C CYS A 51 3.86 1.71 -0.16
N SER A 52 3.70 1.51 -1.47
CA SER A 52 4.81 1.15 -2.37
C SER A 52 5.57 2.36 -2.92
N VAL A 53 5.22 3.59 -2.53
CA VAL A 53 6.02 4.76 -2.89
C VAL A 53 7.42 4.61 -2.28
N PRO A 54 8.49 4.82 -3.07
CA PRO A 54 9.85 4.61 -2.60
C PRO A 54 10.13 5.24 -1.24
N ASN A 55 10.68 4.44 -0.32
CA ASN A 55 11.03 4.81 1.04
C ASN A 55 9.84 5.14 2.00
N HIS A 56 8.58 5.13 1.56
CA HIS A 56 7.45 5.41 2.47
C HIS A 56 7.24 4.29 3.49
N ALA A 57 7.35 3.04 3.06
CA ALA A 57 7.25 1.89 3.96
C ALA A 57 8.42 1.81 4.96
N ASN A 58 9.65 2.10 4.51
CA ASN A 58 10.83 2.20 5.39
C ASN A 58 10.69 3.31 6.44
N ASN A 59 9.97 4.38 6.11
CA ASN A 59 9.63 5.46 7.01
C ASN A 59 8.43 5.15 7.92
N GLY A 60 7.93 3.91 7.91
CA GLY A 60 6.87 3.44 8.81
C GLY A 60 5.47 3.42 8.22
N MET A 61 5.29 3.66 6.91
CA MET A 61 3.98 3.52 6.26
C MET A 61 3.64 2.05 5.98
N VAL A 62 3.47 1.31 7.07
CA VAL A 62 3.17 -0.12 7.11
C VAL A 62 2.08 -0.39 8.16
N GLY A 63 1.37 -1.51 8.01
CA GLY A 63 0.39 -1.99 8.96
C GLY A 63 0.20 -3.50 8.83
N THR A 64 -0.62 -4.07 9.72
CA THR A 64 -1.04 -5.48 9.64
C THR A 64 -2.54 -5.53 9.37
N LEU A 65 -2.94 -6.39 8.43
CA LEU A 65 -4.33 -6.76 8.19
C LEU A 65 -4.52 -8.21 8.63
N THR A 66 -5.45 -8.46 9.55
CA THR A 66 -5.86 -9.81 9.94
C THR A 66 -7.28 -10.03 9.42
N VAL A 67 -7.46 -11.09 8.65
CA VAL A 67 -8.75 -11.56 8.15
C VAL A 67 -9.09 -12.84 8.91
N THR A 68 -10.24 -12.86 9.58
CA THR A 68 -10.76 -14.05 10.27
C THR A 68 -11.86 -14.71 9.44
N PRO A 69 -12.13 -16.01 9.63
CA PRO A 69 -13.33 -16.65 9.08
C PRO A 69 -14.63 -15.96 9.46
#